data_AF-A0AAQ3U2A1-F1
#
_entry.id   AF-A0AAQ3U2A1-F1
#
_cell.length_a   1.000
_cell.length_b   1.000
_cell.length_c   1.000
_cell.angle_alpha   90.00
_cell.angle_beta   90.00
_cell.angle_gamma   90.00
#
_symmetry.space_group_name_H-M   'P 1'
#
loop_
_entity.id
_entity.type
_entity.pdbx_description
1 polymer ?
#
loop_
_entity_poly.entity_id
_entity_poly.type
_entity_poly.pdbx_seq_one_letter_code
_entity_poly.pdbx_strand_id
1 'polypeptide(L)' 'MAAAAVMVARQGRELQRYDATYEGFVLPLRVTAELDRWPEMAARRREWVSAADAIARCPHLWMREALQRFADTVVQAQA' A
#
# COMPACT_ATOMS: atom_id res chain seq x y z
N MET A 1 12.72 -7.49 -11.49
CA MET A 1 11.92 -7.73 -10.28
C MET A 1 12.15 -6.60 -9.29
N ALA A 2 11.28 -5.61 -9.25
CA ALA A 2 11.22 -4.63 -8.17
C ALA A 2 9.74 -4.43 -7.88
N ALA A 3 9.30 -4.98 -6.76
CA ALA A 3 7.91 -4.94 -6.38
C ALA A 3 7.77 -3.99 -5.19
N ALA A 4 6.83 -3.08 -5.31
CA ALA A 4 6.63 -1.99 -4.38
C ALA A 4 5.75 -2.45 -3.23
N ALA A 5 6.24 -2.35 -2.01
CA ALA A 5 5.39 -2.46 -0.84
C ALA A 5 4.75 -1.10 -0.56
N VAL A 6 3.41 -1.05 -0.63
CA VAL A 6 2.63 0.08 -0.11
C VAL A 6 2.24 -0.26 1.33
N MET A 7 2.91 0.37 2.29
CA MET A 7 2.52 0.31 3.70
C MET A 7 1.27 1.17 3.89
N VAL A 8 0.15 0.54 4.25
CA VAL A 8 -1.09 1.23 4.65
C VAL A 8 -1.22 1.14 6.16
N ALA A 9 -0.99 2.26 6.84
CA ALA A 9 -1.35 2.39 8.25
C ALA A 9 -2.83 2.74 8.36
N ARG A 10 -3.66 1.78 8.81
CA ARG A 10 -4.86 2.09 9.62
C ARG A 10 -5.46 0.81 10.22
N GLN A 11 -5.69 0.81 11.54
CA GLN A 11 -7.01 0.54 12.14
C GLN A 11 -7.02 0.88 13.64
N GLY A 12 -7.78 1.90 14.01
CA GLY A 12 -8.30 2.10 15.37
C GLY A 12 -9.82 2.18 15.26
N ARG A 13 -10.54 1.33 15.99
CA ARG A 13 -12.00 1.31 16.04
C ARG A 13 -12.51 2.61 16.68
N GLU A 14 -13.66 3.05 16.20
CA GLU A 14 -14.43 4.19 16.68
C GLU A 14 -14.65 4.12 18.20
N LEU A 15 -13.93 4.96 18.95
CA LEU A 15 -14.36 5.44 20.25
C LEU A 15 -15.18 6.70 19.95
N GLN A 16 -16.51 6.61 20.15
CA GLN A 16 -17.55 7.61 19.85
C GLN A 16 -17.40 8.98 20.55
N ARG A 17 -16.19 9.53 20.71
CA ARG A 17 -15.97 10.76 21.52
C ARG A 17 -15.05 11.82 20.92
N TYR A 18 -14.43 11.62 19.76
CA TYR A 18 -13.54 12.62 19.17
C TYR A 18 -13.69 12.71 17.65
N ASP A 19 -13.98 13.92 17.14
CA ASP A 19 -13.81 14.34 15.74
C ASP A 19 -12.32 14.28 15.36
N ALA A 20 -11.78 13.07 15.21
CA ALA A 20 -10.39 12.86 14.84
C ALA A 20 -10.29 12.73 13.32
N THR A 21 -9.76 13.76 12.67
CA THR A 21 -9.24 13.66 11.30
C THR A 21 -7.92 12.90 11.34
N TYR A 22 -7.77 11.89 10.46
CA TYR A 22 -6.54 11.11 10.35
C TYR A 22 -5.84 11.44 9.05
N GLU A 23 -4.54 11.72 9.12
CA GLU A 23 -3.67 11.85 7.95
C GLU A 23 -2.98 10.50 7.68
N GLY A 24 -2.93 10.10 6.42
CA GLY A 24 -2.30 8.86 5.98
C GLY A 24 -1.31 9.14 4.85
N PHE A 25 -0.14 8.53 4.92
CA PHE A 25 0.90 8.63 3.90
C PHE A 25 1.13 7.27 3.23
N VAL A 26 1.41 7.30 1.93
CA VAL A 26 1.85 6.13 1.16
C VAL A 26 3.26 6.41 0.67
N LEU A 27 4.20 5.56 1.07
CA LEU A 27 5.60 5.66 0.69
C LEU A 27 5.98 4.44 -0.15
N PRO A 28 6.50 4.63 -1.38
CA PRO A 28 6.95 3.51 -2.20
C PRO A 28 8.29 2.98 -1.67
N LEU A 29 8.38 1.66 -1.48
CA LEU A 29 9.59 0.99 -1.01
C LEU A 29 10.02 -0.11 -1.99
N ARG A 30 11.32 -0.19 -2.28
CA ARG A 30 11.90 -1.31 -3.02
C ARG A 30 12.12 -2.48 -2.06
N VAL A 31 11.39 -3.57 -2.26
CA VAL A 31 11.57 -4.78 -1.47
C VAL A 31 12.83 -5.53 -1.94
N THR A 32 13.74 -5.82 -1.01
CA THR A 32 15.00 -6.52 -1.26
C THR A 32 15.01 -7.95 -0.74
N ALA A 33 14.14 -8.26 0.22
CA ALA A 33 13.97 -9.60 0.78
C ALA A 33 12.50 -9.79 1.19
N GLU A 34 12.00 -11.01 1.00
CA GLU A 34 10.69 -11.43 1.47
C GLU A 34 10.88 -12.47 2.58
N LEU A 35 10.27 -12.22 3.74
CA LEU A 35 10.33 -13.15 4.87
C LEU A 35 9.19 -14.17 4.76
N ASP A 36 9.51 -15.45 4.95
CA ASP A 36 8.53 -16.54 5.04
C ASP A 36 7.55 -16.34 6.20
N ARG A 37 8.01 -15.68 7.27
CA ARG A 37 7.21 -15.36 8.45
C ARG A 37 7.12 -13.85 8.70
N TRP A 38 5.90 -13.34 8.88
CA TRP A 38 5.60 -11.95 9.26
C TRP A 38 4.45 -11.87 10.28
N PRO A 39 4.37 -10.82 11.12
CA PRO A 39 3.47 -10.77 12.28
C PRO A 39 1.97 -10.95 11.95
N GLU A 40 1.51 -10.42 10.81
CA GLU A 40 0.09 -10.36 10.44
C GLU A 40 -0.38 -11.53 9.56
N MET A 41 0.46 -12.54 9.29
CA MET A 41 0.15 -13.60 8.32
C MET A 41 -1.14 -14.39 8.62
N ALA A 42 -1.53 -14.47 9.89
CA ALA A 42 -2.72 -15.19 10.31
C ALA A 42 -4.02 -14.41 10.00
N ALA A 43 -3.93 -13.08 9.86
CA ALA A 43 -5.08 -12.20 9.67
C ALA A 43 -5.11 -11.56 8.27
N ARG A 44 -4.00 -11.57 7.53
CA ARG A 44 -3.86 -10.89 6.23
C ARG A 44 -3.23 -11.80 5.20
N ARG A 45 -3.70 -11.68 3.96
CA ARG A 45 -3.08 -12.31 2.79
C ARG A 45 -2.04 -11.35 2.21
N ARG A 46 -0.88 -11.89 1.82
CA ARG A 46 0.15 -11.18 1.06
C ARG A 46 0.21 -11.76 -0.34
N GLU A 47 0.15 -10.89 -1.33
CA GLU A 47 0.24 -11.25 -2.74
C GLU A 47 1.01 -10.17 -3.48
N TRP A 48 1.79 -10.57 -4.48
CA TRP A 48 2.39 -9.66 -5.43
C TRP A 48 1.45 -9.44 -6.58
N VAL A 49 1.18 -8.18 -6.89
CA VAL A 49 0.24 -7.78 -7.94
C VAL A 49 0.87 -6.71 -8.83
N SER A 50 0.36 -6.57 -10.06
CA SER A 50 0.75 -5.45 -10.91
C SER A 50 0.22 -4.12 -10.35
N ALA A 51 0.80 -3.01 -10.78
CA ALA A 51 0.28 -1.69 -10.41
C ALA A 51 -1.20 -1.50 -10.82
N ALA A 52 -1.57 -1.98 -12.01
CA ALA A 52 -2.94 -1.92 -12.50
C ALA A 52 -3.91 -2.73 -11.62
N ASP A 53 -3.50 -3.94 -11.22
CA ASP A 53 -4.30 -4.78 -10.30
C ASP A 53 -4.45 -4.13 -8.93
N ALA A 54 -3.38 -3.55 -8.39
CA ALA A 54 -3.41 -2.85 -7.11
C ALA A 54 -4.40 -1.66 -7.13
N ILE A 55 -4.38 -0.86 -8.21
CA ILE A 55 -5.30 0.27 -8.41
C ILE A 55 -6.75 -0.22 -8.50
N ALA A 56 -7.01 -1.28 -9.24
CA ALA A 56 -8.36 -1.84 -9.40
C ALA A 56 -8.93 -2.39 -8.08
N ARG A 57 -8.11 -3.05 -7.26
CA ARG A 57 -8.51 -3.66 -5.97
C ARG A 57 -8.65 -2.65 -4.83
N CYS A 58 -8.00 -1.50 -4.92
CA CYS A 58 -7.98 -0.48 -3.87
C CYS A 58 -9.35 0.22 -3.74
N PRO A 59 -10.03 0.25 -2.59
CA PRO A 59 -11.33 0.94 -2.47
C PRO A 59 -11.20 2.46 -2.25
N HIS A 60 -10.03 2.97 -1.88
CA HIS A 60 -9.84 4.37 -1.50
C HIS A 60 -9.24 5.19 -2.64
N LEU A 61 -9.97 6.22 -3.09
CA LEU A 61 -9.57 7.06 -4.23
C LEU A 61 -8.17 7.67 -4.06
N TRP A 62 -7.87 8.25 -2.90
CA TRP A 62 -6.57 8.87 -2.62
C TRP A 62 -5.40 7.88 -2.77
N MET A 63 -5.61 6.60 -2.42
CA MET A 63 -4.60 5.57 -2.53
C MET A 63 -4.47 5.06 -3.97
N ARG A 64 -5.56 5.04 -4.75
CA ARG A 64 -5.50 4.77 -6.21
C ARG A 64 -4.65 5.82 -6.91
N GLU A 65 -4.83 7.10 -6.59
CA GLU A 65 -4.04 8.20 -7.16
C GLU A 65 -2.56 8.09 -6.79
N ALA A 66 -2.24 7.76 -5.54
CA ALA A 66 -0.87 7.55 -5.10
C ALA A 66 -0.21 6.37 -5.85
N LEU A 67 -0.94 5.26 -6.02
CA LEU A 67 -0.49 4.10 -6.79
C LEU A 67 -0.24 4.45 -8.26
N GLN A 68 -1.12 5.25 -8.88
CA GLN A 68 -0.94 5.68 -10.27
C GLN A 68 0.32 6.54 -10.44
N ARG A 69 0.50 7.56 -9.58
CA ARG A 69 1.71 8.40 -9.60
C ARG A 69 2.99 7.58 -9.42
N PHE A 70 2.94 6.56 -8.57
CA PHE A 70 4.06 5.65 -8.41
C PHE A 70 4.31 4.81 -9.67
N ALA A 71 3.27 4.24 -10.29
CA ALA A 71 3.39 3.47 -11.52
C ALA A 71 4.05 4.30 -12.64
N ASP A 72 3.63 5.56 -12.79
CA ASP A 72 4.17 6.48 -13.80
C ASP A 72 5.65 6.78 -13.57
N THR A 73 6.10 6.91 -12.32
CA THR A 73 7.51 7.21 -11.98
C THR A 73 8.43 6.00 -12.11
N VAL A 74 7.97 4.79 -11.78
CA VAL A 74 8.79 3.56 -11.93
C VAL A 74 9.10 3.26 -13.38
N VAL A 75 8.16 3.51 -14.30
CA VAL A 75 8.39 3.35 -15.75
C VAL A 75 9.55 4.24 -16.22
N GLN A 76 9.66 5.46 -15.68
CA GLN A 76 10.74 6.39 -16.03
C GLN A 76 12.09 6.00 -15.41
N ALA A 77 12.10 5.39 -14.22
CA ALA A 77 13.33 4.97 -13.55
C ALA A 77 13.93 3.65 -14.09
N GLN A 78 13.19 2.94 -14.95
CA GLN A 78 13.61 1.69 -15.59
C GLN A 78 14.01 1.85 -17.06
N ALA A 79 13.86 3.05 -17.63
CA ALA A 79 14.32 3.45 -18.98
C ALA A 79 15.72 4.08 -18.91
#